data_AF-A0A496URE6-F1
#
_entry.id   AF-A0A496URE6-F1
#
_cell.length_a   1.000
_cell.length_b   1.000
_cell.length_c   1.000
_cell.angle_alpha   90.00
_cell.angle_beta   90.00
_cell.angle_gamma   90.00
#
_symmetry.space_group_name_H-M   'P 1'
#
loop_
_entity.id
_entity.type
_entity.pdbx_description
1 polymer ?
#
loop_
_entity_poly.entity_id
_entity_poly.type
_entity_poly.pdbx_seq_one_letter_code
_entity_poly.pdbx_strand_id
1 'polypeptide(L)'
;VILNEIGLDPGIDHMSAMRIIDDVHGRGGKIRHFRSFCGGLPAPEAADNPFGYKFSWAPRGVLLASRNGARYWRDNHVVEVAPERLFRDMRLLNVPDVGDFEAYPNRDSLMYREIYGLGDEVRSVFRGTLRYIGWCNSMYSFRKIGLLDLDERDCRGMTYADYMRDLLDAGPDDDLRVAAAERMGLSPDCLPPWNLHWLGMFSSRPLGHDRISPLDALGEIMQEKLGYHPGERDMVVLRHEFKAWFPADDHHESLTSTLVDFGLRYGDSSMSRTVSLPAAIAARLILAGKVPQRGVLRPVHPEIYEPVLDELKTLGIDCHEESMKY
;
A
#
# COMPACT_ATOMS: atom_id res chain seq x y z
N VAL A 1 -1.11 -29.43 1.93
CA VAL A 1 -0.47 -28.19 1.43
C VAL A 1 -1.15 -27.03 2.14
N ILE A 2 -0.38 -26.13 2.76
CA ILE A 2 -0.91 -24.92 3.37
C ILE A 2 -0.23 -23.75 2.63
N LEU A 3 -0.84 -23.31 1.53
CA LEU A 3 -0.33 -22.20 0.72
C LEU A 3 -0.91 -20.89 1.25
N ASN A 4 -0.03 -19.98 1.65
CA ASN A 4 -0.37 -18.64 2.12
C ASN A 4 0.09 -17.61 1.09
N GLU A 5 -0.16 -16.33 1.37
CA GLU A 5 0.41 -15.22 0.60
C GLU A 5 0.07 -15.34 -0.90
N ILE A 6 -1.18 -15.71 -1.25
CA ILE A 6 -1.67 -15.99 -2.61
C ILE A 6 -2.85 -15.06 -3.01
N GLY A 7 -2.70 -13.76 -2.73
CA GLY A 7 -3.63 -12.71 -3.17
C GLY A 7 -2.97 -11.75 -4.17
N LEU A 8 -3.05 -10.44 -3.89
CA LEU A 8 -2.38 -9.39 -4.66
C LEU A 8 -0.99 -9.06 -4.07
N ASP A 9 -0.99 -8.52 -2.85
CA ASP A 9 0.18 -8.14 -2.07
C ASP A 9 -0.13 -8.46 -0.59
N PRO A 10 0.26 -9.65 -0.08
CA PRO A 10 1.14 -10.62 -0.73
C PRO A 10 0.43 -11.63 -1.66
N GLY A 11 1.00 -11.91 -2.83
CA GLY A 11 0.56 -12.87 -3.83
C GLY A 11 1.13 -12.63 -5.22
N ILE A 12 0.38 -11.94 -6.09
CA ILE A 12 0.85 -11.57 -7.43
C ILE A 12 2.23 -10.90 -7.36
N ASP A 13 2.48 -10.05 -6.36
CA ASP A 13 3.77 -9.40 -6.15
C ASP A 13 4.95 -10.36 -5.93
N HIS A 14 4.74 -11.51 -5.27
CA HIS A 14 5.74 -12.56 -5.15
C HIS A 14 5.95 -13.28 -6.47
N MET A 15 4.83 -13.67 -7.09
CA MET A 15 4.82 -14.49 -8.28
C MET A 15 5.48 -13.79 -9.46
N SER A 16 5.09 -12.53 -9.75
CA SER A 16 5.65 -11.76 -10.85
C SER A 16 7.10 -11.35 -10.60
N ALA A 17 7.47 -11.08 -9.33
CA ALA A 17 8.86 -10.81 -9.00
C ALA A 17 9.75 -12.04 -9.22
N MET A 18 9.34 -13.21 -8.71
CA MET A 18 10.10 -14.45 -8.87
C MET A 18 10.24 -14.87 -10.32
N ARG A 19 9.21 -14.72 -11.14
CA ARG A 19 9.28 -15.01 -12.58
C ARG A 19 10.43 -14.25 -13.27
N ILE A 20 10.63 -12.98 -12.94
CA ILE A 20 11.72 -12.16 -13.50
C ILE A 20 13.07 -12.50 -12.89
N ILE A 21 13.11 -12.74 -11.58
CA ILE A 21 14.35 -13.12 -10.89
C ILE A 21 14.88 -14.43 -11.46
N ASP A 22 14.02 -15.43 -11.64
CA ASP A 22 14.39 -16.74 -12.17
C ASP A 22 14.77 -16.66 -13.66
N ASP A 23 14.15 -15.80 -14.48
CA ASP A 23 14.60 -15.53 -15.86
C ASP A 23 16.02 -14.94 -15.88
N VAL A 24 16.26 -13.89 -15.08
CA VAL A 24 17.58 -13.23 -15.00
C VAL A 24 18.64 -14.23 -14.53
N HIS A 25 18.36 -15.01 -13.49
CA HIS A 25 19.28 -16.06 -13.00
C HIS A 25 19.50 -17.16 -14.04
N GLY A 26 18.45 -17.60 -14.74
CA GLY A 26 18.53 -18.59 -15.82
C GLY A 26 19.39 -18.15 -16.99
N ARG A 27 19.42 -16.84 -17.26
CA ARG A 27 20.31 -16.18 -18.23
C ARG A 27 21.72 -15.91 -17.68
N GLY A 28 22.01 -16.33 -16.44
CA GLY A 28 23.31 -16.14 -15.77
C GLY A 28 23.53 -14.75 -15.19
N GLY A 29 22.49 -13.93 -15.11
CA GLY A 29 22.51 -12.60 -14.51
C GLY A 29 22.37 -12.62 -12.99
N LYS A 30 22.55 -11.44 -12.38
CA LYS A 30 22.41 -11.20 -10.93
C LYS A 30 21.57 -9.96 -10.69
N ILE A 31 20.63 -10.04 -9.75
CA ILE A 31 19.77 -8.91 -9.39
C ILE A 31 20.50 -8.00 -8.40
N ARG A 32 20.92 -6.82 -8.86
CA ARG A 32 21.66 -5.85 -8.04
C ARG A 32 20.73 -4.92 -7.27
N HIS A 33 19.57 -4.59 -7.83
CA HIS A 33 18.56 -3.79 -7.14
C HIS A 33 17.17 -4.35 -7.43
N PHE A 34 16.34 -4.41 -6.40
CA PHE A 34 14.93 -4.76 -6.49
C PHE A 34 14.07 -3.75 -5.74
N ARG A 35 13.06 -3.21 -6.41
CA ARG A 35 12.01 -2.40 -5.80
C ARG A 35 10.65 -2.94 -6.19
N SER A 36 9.70 -2.93 -5.26
CA SER A 36 8.32 -3.30 -5.51
C SER A 36 7.39 -2.29 -4.86
N PHE A 37 6.38 -1.85 -5.60
CA PHE A 37 5.40 -0.88 -5.15
C PHE A 37 4.01 -1.38 -5.47
N CYS A 38 3.10 -1.34 -4.50
CA CYS A 38 1.72 -1.74 -4.71
C CYS A 38 0.74 -0.73 -4.11
N GLY A 39 -0.40 -0.51 -4.77
CA GLY A 39 -1.48 0.33 -4.29
C GLY A 39 -2.83 -0.14 -4.80
N GLY A 40 -3.78 -0.32 -3.88
CA GLY A 40 -5.21 -0.36 -4.19
C GLY A 40 -5.81 1.01 -3.95
N LEU A 41 -6.28 1.65 -5.00
CA LEU A 41 -6.66 3.07 -5.05
C LEU A 41 -7.99 3.22 -5.80
N PRO A 42 -8.71 4.34 -5.66
CA PRO A 42 -9.75 4.67 -6.63
C PRO A 42 -9.13 4.82 -8.02
N ALA A 43 -9.88 4.49 -9.07
CA ALA A 43 -9.50 4.87 -10.42
C ALA A 43 -9.38 6.41 -10.51
N PRO A 44 -8.57 6.98 -11.42
CA PRO A 44 -8.35 8.43 -11.48
C PRO A 44 -9.64 9.25 -11.55
N GLU A 45 -10.66 8.78 -12.26
CA GLU A 45 -11.95 9.46 -12.34
C GLU A 45 -12.82 9.37 -11.07
N ALA A 46 -12.50 8.44 -10.17
CA ALA A 46 -13.18 8.23 -8.89
C ALA A 46 -12.35 8.76 -7.69
N ALA A 47 -11.16 9.30 -7.94
CA ALA A 47 -10.29 9.92 -6.94
C ALA A 47 -10.72 11.36 -6.63
N ASP A 48 -11.99 11.55 -6.30
CA ASP A 48 -12.71 12.83 -6.24
C ASP A 48 -12.79 13.46 -4.84
N ASN A 49 -11.98 12.98 -3.90
CA ASN A 49 -11.93 13.47 -2.53
C ASN A 49 -10.53 13.97 -2.16
N PRO A 50 -10.38 14.77 -1.08
CA PRO A 50 -9.11 15.39 -0.72
C PRO A 50 -7.97 14.43 -0.35
N PHE A 51 -8.26 13.14 -0.15
CA PHE A 51 -7.26 12.10 0.11
C PHE A 51 -6.86 11.35 -1.15
N GLY A 52 -7.59 11.51 -2.25
CA GLY A 52 -7.50 10.64 -3.42
C GLY A 52 -7.68 9.16 -3.04
N TYR A 53 -8.45 8.85 -2.00
CA TYR A 53 -8.51 7.48 -1.47
C TYR A 53 -9.95 7.07 -1.17
N LYS A 54 -10.26 5.80 -1.43
CA LYS A 54 -11.52 5.17 -1.07
C LYS A 54 -11.25 3.76 -0.54
N PHE A 55 -11.97 3.36 0.49
CA PHE A 55 -11.79 2.07 1.15
C PHE A 55 -12.43 0.96 0.34
N SER A 56 -11.61 0.02 -0.13
CA SER A 56 -12.05 -1.28 -0.65
C SER A 56 -12.04 -2.39 0.41
N TRP A 57 -11.65 -2.06 1.65
CA TRP A 57 -11.55 -2.96 2.81
C TRP A 57 -11.56 -2.14 4.12
N ALA A 58 -11.62 -2.80 5.28
CA ALA A 58 -11.81 -2.15 6.58
C ALA A 58 -10.79 -1.02 6.86
N PRO A 59 -11.21 0.24 7.08
CA PRO A 59 -10.33 1.40 7.25
C PRO A 59 -9.27 1.24 8.33
N ARG A 60 -9.64 0.55 9.41
CA ARG A 60 -8.80 0.38 10.58
C ARG A 60 -7.42 -0.20 10.26
N GLY A 61 -7.34 -1.18 9.35
CA GLY A 61 -6.03 -1.75 9.03
C GLY A 61 -5.15 -0.82 8.18
N VAL A 62 -5.74 0.09 7.38
CA VAL A 62 -4.99 1.15 6.70
C VAL A 62 -4.40 2.10 7.73
N LEU A 63 -5.22 2.56 8.68
CA LEU A 63 -4.80 3.51 9.71
C LEU A 63 -3.79 2.89 10.68
N LEU A 64 -3.94 1.62 11.04
CA LEU A 64 -2.93 0.90 11.81
C LEU A 64 -1.61 0.76 11.05
N ALA A 65 -1.66 0.47 9.74
CA ALA A 65 -0.45 0.38 8.93
C ALA A 65 0.32 1.71 8.90
N SER A 66 -0.39 2.84 8.94
CA SER A 66 0.17 4.20 9.06
C SER A 66 0.95 4.46 10.35
N ARG A 67 0.84 3.58 11.37
CA ARG A 67 1.60 3.68 12.62
C ARG A 67 2.91 2.90 12.58
N ASN A 68 3.14 2.06 11.58
CA ASN A 68 4.31 1.19 11.54
C ASN A 68 5.59 1.97 11.23
N GLY A 69 6.72 1.44 11.65
CA GLY A 69 8.01 1.78 11.07
C GLY A 69 8.26 0.96 9.81
N ALA A 70 9.41 1.20 9.16
CA ALA A 70 9.84 0.37 8.05
C ALA A 70 11.33 0.06 8.12
N ARG A 71 11.73 -1.05 7.51
CA ARG A 71 13.12 -1.48 7.40
C ARG A 71 13.37 -2.00 6.00
N TYR A 72 14.45 -1.57 5.36
CA TYR A 72 14.78 -2.01 4.01
C TYR A 72 16.29 -2.04 3.76
N TRP A 73 16.70 -2.73 2.69
CA TRP A 73 18.10 -2.88 2.31
C TRP A 73 18.44 -1.86 1.24
N ARG A 74 19.45 -1.01 1.46
CA ARG A 74 19.93 -0.06 0.47
C ARG A 74 21.44 -0.04 0.53
N ASP A 75 22.10 0.01 -0.62
CA ASP A 75 23.57 0.04 -0.76
C ASP A 75 24.33 -0.76 0.31
N ASN A 76 23.98 -2.05 0.45
CA ASN A 76 24.55 -3.01 1.40
C ASN A 76 24.41 -2.67 2.90
N HIS A 77 23.47 -1.80 3.28
CA HIS A 77 23.14 -1.50 4.67
C HIS A 77 21.65 -1.59 4.94
N VAL A 78 21.30 -1.87 6.20
CA VAL A 78 19.92 -1.75 6.68
C VAL A 78 19.61 -0.28 6.88
N VAL A 79 18.48 0.17 6.33
CA VAL A 79 17.88 1.46 6.63
C VAL A 79 16.66 1.21 7.50
N GLU A 80 16.57 1.92 8.63
CA GLU A 80 15.43 1.89 9.53
C GLU A 80 14.72 3.23 9.51
N VAL A 81 13.42 3.18 9.24
CA VAL A 81 12.54 4.35 9.21
C VAL A 81 11.69 4.30 10.47
N ALA A 82 11.96 5.23 11.37
CA ALA A 82 11.15 5.39 12.58
C ALA A 82 9.68 5.64 12.18
N PRO A 83 8.72 5.07 12.91
CA PRO A 83 7.30 5.26 12.66
C PRO A 83 6.89 6.73 12.39
N GLU A 84 7.44 7.67 13.17
CA GLU A 84 7.14 9.11 13.10
C GLU A 84 7.56 9.73 11.77
N ARG A 85 8.50 9.10 11.08
CA ARG A 85 9.08 9.58 9.82
C ARG A 85 8.62 8.79 8.60
N LEU A 86 7.78 7.76 8.77
CA LEU A 86 7.34 6.87 7.68
C LEU A 86 6.92 7.65 6.43
N PHE A 87 6.01 8.60 6.61
CA PHE A 87 5.45 9.42 5.52
C PHE A 87 6.36 10.57 5.05
N ARG A 88 7.47 10.82 5.75
CA ARG A 88 8.51 11.77 5.32
C ARG A 88 9.59 11.08 4.49
N ASP A 89 9.66 9.76 4.51
CA ASP A 89 10.55 8.94 3.65
C ASP A 89 9.82 8.46 2.38
N MET A 90 8.93 9.29 1.84
CA MET A 90 8.24 9.01 0.58
C MET A 90 9.04 9.55 -0.61
N ARG A 91 8.80 8.96 -1.77
CA ARG A 91 9.28 9.46 -3.07
C ARG A 91 8.12 9.55 -4.05
N LEU A 92 8.25 10.43 -5.04
CA LEU A 92 7.33 10.41 -6.17
C LEU A 92 7.70 9.28 -7.12
N LEU A 93 6.69 8.53 -7.56
CA LEU A 93 6.81 7.49 -8.57
C LEU A 93 5.75 7.74 -9.64
N ASN A 94 6.20 8.00 -10.87
CA ASN A 94 5.34 7.99 -12.02
C ASN A 94 5.07 6.55 -12.45
N VAL A 95 3.80 6.20 -12.66
CA VAL A 95 3.41 4.95 -13.29
C VAL A 95 2.75 5.29 -14.63
N PRO A 96 3.22 4.70 -15.76
CA PRO A 96 2.66 4.96 -17.07
C PRO A 96 1.14 4.87 -17.11
N ASP A 97 0.52 5.76 -17.88
CA ASP A 97 -0.93 5.86 -18.12
C ASP A 97 -1.82 6.23 -16.92
N VAL A 98 -1.33 6.14 -15.68
CA VAL A 98 -2.14 6.40 -14.46
C VAL A 98 -1.63 7.55 -13.58
N GLY A 99 -0.40 8.01 -13.79
CA GLY A 99 0.12 9.27 -13.23
C GLY A 99 1.10 9.13 -12.07
N ASP A 100 1.20 10.19 -11.27
CA ASP A 100 2.18 10.31 -10.18
C ASP A 100 1.60 9.89 -8.83
N PHE A 101 2.38 9.09 -8.10
CA PHE A 101 2.04 8.59 -6.77
C PHE A 101 3.12 8.93 -5.75
N GLU A 102 2.71 9.07 -4.50
CA GLU A 102 3.60 8.97 -3.35
C GLU A 102 3.85 7.48 -3.05
N ALA A 103 5.13 7.09 -3.06
CA ALA A 103 5.58 5.77 -2.69
C ALA A 103 6.34 5.84 -1.36
N TYR A 104 5.77 5.28 -0.30
CA TYR A 104 6.40 5.22 1.03
C TYR A 104 6.78 3.78 1.40
N PRO A 105 7.80 3.56 2.26
CA PRO A 105 8.28 2.24 2.63
C PRO A 105 7.19 1.40 3.32
N ASN A 106 7.13 0.11 3.02
CA ASN A 106 6.12 -0.81 3.58
C ASN A 106 6.79 -1.86 4.49
N ARG A 107 6.54 -1.76 5.81
CA ARG A 107 6.97 -2.72 6.85
C ARG A 107 8.45 -3.13 6.72
N ASP A 108 8.76 -4.42 6.90
CA ASP A 108 10.10 -4.97 6.80
C ASP A 108 10.30 -5.65 5.43
N SER A 109 11.21 -5.07 4.62
CA SER A 109 11.60 -5.58 3.31
C SER A 109 12.83 -6.49 3.35
N LEU A 110 13.52 -6.63 4.49
CA LEU A 110 14.80 -7.34 4.58
C LEU A 110 14.65 -8.84 4.28
N MET A 111 13.55 -9.44 4.76
CA MET A 111 13.27 -10.86 4.57
C MET A 111 13.19 -11.27 3.09
N TYR A 112 12.87 -10.33 2.19
CA TYR A 112 12.76 -10.60 0.76
C TYR A 112 14.10 -10.91 0.09
N ARG A 113 15.23 -10.58 0.73
CA ARG A 113 16.55 -11.04 0.28
C ARG A 113 16.68 -12.57 0.31
N GLU A 114 16.11 -13.19 1.35
CA GLU A 114 16.16 -14.64 1.54
C GLU A 114 14.99 -15.31 0.81
N ILE A 115 13.77 -14.75 0.93
CA ILE A 115 12.56 -15.31 0.30
C ILE A 115 12.72 -15.43 -1.21
N TYR A 116 13.41 -14.48 -1.86
CA TYR A 116 13.64 -14.47 -3.30
C TYR A 116 15.01 -14.98 -3.73
N GLY A 117 15.77 -15.61 -2.83
CA GLY A 117 17.08 -16.18 -3.20
C GLY A 117 18.14 -15.17 -3.66
N LEU A 118 17.98 -13.89 -3.32
CA LEU A 118 18.87 -12.81 -3.75
C LEU A 118 20.19 -12.77 -2.95
N GLY A 119 20.14 -13.14 -1.67
CA GLY A 119 21.34 -13.27 -0.83
C GLY A 119 22.29 -12.06 -0.87
N ASP A 120 23.56 -12.32 -1.18
CA ASP A 120 24.64 -11.32 -1.22
C ASP A 120 24.81 -10.64 -2.59
N GLU A 121 24.06 -11.10 -3.60
CA GLU A 121 24.15 -10.48 -4.92
C GLU A 121 23.44 -9.12 -4.96
N VAL A 122 22.42 -8.93 -4.13
CA VAL A 122 21.59 -7.73 -4.15
C VAL A 122 22.17 -6.63 -3.26
N ARG A 123 22.29 -5.43 -3.85
CA ARG A 123 22.72 -4.22 -3.16
C ARG A 123 21.56 -3.46 -2.53
N SER A 124 20.35 -3.56 -3.07
CA SER A 124 19.18 -2.87 -2.53
C SER A 124 17.89 -3.67 -2.73
N VAL A 125 17.08 -3.77 -1.68
CA VAL A 125 15.74 -4.35 -1.68
C VAL A 125 14.80 -3.39 -0.98
N PHE A 126 13.76 -2.96 -1.70
CA PHE A 126 12.77 -2.01 -1.20
C PHE A 126 11.36 -2.47 -1.56
N ARG A 127 10.44 -2.49 -0.59
CA ARG A 127 9.00 -2.58 -0.86
C ARG A 127 8.30 -1.34 -0.35
N GLY A 128 7.33 -0.86 -1.12
CA GLY A 128 6.60 0.36 -0.81
C GLY A 128 5.12 0.27 -1.14
N THR A 129 4.37 1.20 -0.57
CA THR A 129 2.94 1.36 -0.83
C THR A 129 2.71 2.65 -1.61
N LEU A 130 1.86 2.57 -2.63
CA LEU A 130 1.47 3.70 -3.47
C LEU A 130 0.20 4.37 -2.93
N ARG A 131 0.20 5.70 -2.93
CA ARG A 131 -0.95 6.56 -2.63
C ARG A 131 -0.94 7.77 -3.55
N TYR A 132 -2.10 8.37 -3.77
CA TYR A 132 -2.18 9.66 -4.45
C TYR A 132 -1.50 10.76 -3.63
N ILE A 133 -1.06 11.81 -4.34
CA ILE A 133 -0.36 12.95 -3.75
C ILE A 133 -1.20 13.61 -2.65
N GLY A 134 -0.56 13.92 -1.52
CA GLY A 134 -1.19 14.54 -0.36
C GLY A 134 -1.51 13.57 0.77
N TRP A 135 -1.55 12.26 0.50
CA TRP A 135 -1.80 11.24 1.51
C TRP A 135 -0.75 11.25 2.63
N CYS A 136 0.54 11.18 2.27
CA CYS A 136 1.64 11.11 3.21
C CYS A 136 1.68 12.35 4.11
N ASN A 137 1.49 13.54 3.53
CA ASN A 137 1.47 14.78 4.30
C ASN A 137 0.28 14.83 5.28
N SER A 138 -0.88 14.30 4.89
CA SER A 138 -2.06 14.20 5.76
C SER A 138 -1.80 13.25 6.93
N MET A 139 -1.38 12.01 6.65
CA MET A 139 -1.15 10.99 7.69
C MET A 139 -0.02 11.38 8.65
N TYR A 140 1.06 12.00 8.14
CA TYR A 140 2.11 12.56 8.98
C TYR A 140 1.55 13.61 9.96
N SER A 141 0.73 14.52 9.46
CA SER A 141 0.19 15.63 10.26
C SER A 141 -0.85 15.14 11.26
N PHE A 142 -1.66 14.15 10.90
CA PHE A 142 -2.62 13.50 11.79
C PHE A 142 -1.91 12.79 12.94
N ARG A 143 -0.81 12.10 12.66
CA ARG A 143 0.04 11.52 13.71
C ARG A 143 0.57 12.58 14.67
N LYS A 144 1.05 13.73 14.16
CA LYS A 144 1.65 14.79 14.98
C LYS A 144 0.69 15.34 16.04
N ILE A 145 -0.62 15.28 15.79
CA ILE A 145 -1.66 15.72 16.73
C ILE A 145 -2.30 14.56 17.52
N GLY A 146 -1.73 13.36 17.50
CA GLY A 146 -2.24 12.20 18.25
C GLY A 146 -3.46 11.52 17.64
N LEU A 147 -3.85 11.86 16.41
CA LEU A 147 -5.07 11.32 15.78
C LEU A 147 -4.94 9.85 15.36
N LEU A 148 -3.72 9.30 15.35
CA LEU A 148 -3.45 7.89 15.08
C LEU A 148 -3.19 7.08 16.37
N ASP A 149 -3.48 7.63 17.55
CA ASP A 149 -3.29 6.91 18.81
C ASP A 149 -4.42 5.92 19.09
N LEU A 150 -4.08 4.85 19.84
CA LEU A 150 -5.00 3.75 20.18
C LEU A 150 -5.55 3.85 21.60
N ASP A 151 -5.05 4.76 22.41
CA ASP A 151 -5.51 4.90 23.79
C ASP A 151 -6.93 5.46 23.79
N GLU A 152 -7.87 4.69 24.32
CA GLU A 152 -9.26 5.11 24.43
C GLU A 152 -9.42 6.28 25.40
N ARG A 153 -10.23 7.25 24.99
CA ARG A 153 -10.59 8.42 25.80
C ARG A 153 -12.08 8.37 26.12
N ASP A 154 -12.47 8.82 27.31
CA ASP A 154 -13.89 9.03 27.64
C ASP A 154 -14.43 10.15 26.73
N CYS A 155 -15.52 9.87 26.05
CA CYS A 155 -16.15 10.78 25.09
C CYS A 155 -17.67 10.79 25.23
N ARG A 156 -18.19 10.39 26.39
CA ARG A 156 -19.63 10.34 26.66
C ARG A 156 -20.29 11.68 26.40
N GLY A 157 -21.23 11.67 25.46
CA GLY A 157 -21.99 12.86 25.08
C GLY A 157 -21.20 13.90 24.28
N MET A 158 -19.96 13.60 23.87
CA MET A 158 -19.15 14.51 23.05
C MET A 158 -19.56 14.46 21.58
N THR A 159 -19.36 15.60 20.92
CA THR A 159 -19.31 15.68 19.46
C THR A 159 -17.90 15.45 18.95
N TYR A 160 -17.74 15.27 17.64
CA TYR A 160 -16.42 15.25 16.99
C TYR A 160 -15.63 16.55 17.27
N ALA A 161 -16.29 17.71 17.24
CA ALA A 161 -15.69 18.98 17.59
C ALA A 161 -15.18 19.02 19.04
N ASP A 162 -15.96 18.56 20.01
CA ASP A 162 -15.54 18.51 21.42
C ASP A 162 -14.34 17.58 21.61
N TYR A 163 -14.38 16.42 20.96
CA TYR A 163 -13.29 15.45 21.01
C TYR A 163 -11.98 15.99 20.40
N MET A 164 -12.08 16.70 19.27
CA MET A 164 -10.93 17.36 18.65
C MET A 164 -10.44 18.53 19.49
N ARG A 165 -11.33 19.30 20.12
CA ARG A 165 -10.95 20.38 21.05
C ARG A 165 -10.09 19.82 22.18
N ASP A 166 -10.54 18.74 22.79
CA ASP A 166 -9.82 18.04 23.86
C ASP A 166 -8.51 17.40 23.39
N LEU A 167 -8.42 16.95 22.13
CA LEU A 167 -7.18 16.39 21.57
C LEU A 167 -6.14 17.49 21.29
N LEU A 168 -6.62 18.66 20.86
CA LEU A 168 -5.78 19.79 20.44
C LEU A 168 -5.42 20.73 21.60
N ASP A 169 -6.04 20.56 22.77
CA ASP A 169 -5.96 21.49 23.91
C ASP A 169 -6.43 22.91 23.51
N ALA A 170 -7.55 22.96 22.78
CA ALA A 170 -8.13 24.20 22.26
C ALA A 170 -9.22 24.76 23.18
N GLY A 171 -9.40 26.08 23.17
CA GLY A 171 -10.44 26.78 23.89
C GLY A 171 -11.85 26.57 23.32
N PRO A 172 -12.90 26.95 24.06
CA PRO A 172 -14.29 26.77 23.65
C PRO A 172 -14.63 27.50 22.35
N ASP A 173 -14.10 28.71 22.16
CA ASP A 173 -14.36 29.61 21.03
C ASP A 173 -13.28 29.55 19.94
N ASP A 174 -12.27 28.68 20.09
CA ASP A 174 -11.17 28.57 19.13
C ASP A 174 -11.65 27.94 17.82
N ASP A 175 -11.15 28.45 16.69
CA ASP A 175 -11.31 27.78 15.41
C ASP A 175 -10.45 26.50 15.39
N LEU A 176 -11.11 25.34 15.47
CA LEU A 176 -10.45 24.03 15.52
C LEU A 176 -9.56 23.75 14.30
N ARG A 177 -9.85 24.34 13.12
CA ARG A 177 -8.99 24.20 11.95
C ARG A 177 -7.68 24.97 12.15
N VAL A 178 -7.75 26.17 12.72
CA VAL A 178 -6.57 26.98 13.07
C VAL A 178 -5.77 26.28 14.17
N ALA A 179 -6.41 25.86 15.26
CA ALA A 179 -5.75 25.15 16.35
C ALA A 179 -5.07 23.85 15.87
N ALA A 180 -5.73 23.06 15.02
CA ALA A 180 -5.13 21.88 14.40
C ALA A 180 -3.90 22.23 13.56
N ALA A 181 -4.00 23.29 12.73
CA ALA A 181 -2.90 23.73 11.88
C ALA A 181 -1.67 24.17 12.68
N GLU A 182 -1.87 24.93 13.77
CA GLU A 182 -0.80 25.36 14.67
C GLU A 182 -0.09 24.16 15.32
N ARG A 183 -0.85 23.18 15.84
CA ARG A 183 -0.29 21.95 16.41
C ARG A 183 0.45 21.12 15.36
N MET A 184 -0.03 21.12 14.11
CA MET A 184 0.65 20.50 12.97
C MET A 184 1.89 21.29 12.50
N GLY A 185 2.01 22.58 12.83
CA GLY A 185 3.03 23.49 12.31
C GLY A 185 2.81 23.82 10.82
N LEU A 186 1.55 24.03 10.43
CA LEU A 186 1.09 24.28 9.06
C LEU A 186 0.19 25.51 9.00
N SER A 187 -0.09 26.00 7.78
CA SER A 187 -1.18 26.96 7.56
C SER A 187 -2.55 26.26 7.62
N PRO A 188 -3.61 26.90 8.16
CA PRO A 188 -4.97 26.34 8.19
C PRO A 188 -5.57 26.07 6.81
N ASP A 189 -5.02 26.67 5.75
CA ASP A 189 -5.48 26.46 4.37
C ASP A 189 -4.67 25.38 3.63
N CYS A 190 -3.71 24.74 4.29
CA CYS A 190 -3.04 23.56 3.73
C CYS A 190 -3.95 22.32 3.77
N LEU A 191 -3.61 21.32 2.95
CA LEU A 191 -4.39 20.08 2.83
C LEU A 191 -4.69 19.39 4.17
N PRO A 192 -3.74 19.17 5.12
CA PRO A 192 -4.07 18.36 6.29
C PRO A 192 -5.15 18.95 7.22
N PRO A 193 -5.08 20.23 7.64
CA PRO A 193 -6.18 20.85 8.39
C PRO A 193 -7.50 20.90 7.59
N TRP A 194 -7.42 21.18 6.29
CA TRP A 194 -8.59 21.18 5.41
C TRP A 194 -9.24 19.79 5.30
N ASN A 195 -8.43 18.73 5.25
CA ASN A 195 -8.89 17.35 5.17
C ASN A 195 -9.67 16.95 6.43
N LEU A 196 -9.23 17.38 7.62
CA LEU A 196 -10.00 17.18 8.86
C LEU A 196 -11.33 17.92 8.84
N HIS A 197 -11.33 19.16 8.34
CA HIS A 197 -12.56 19.94 8.18
C HIS A 197 -13.53 19.26 7.20
N TRP A 198 -13.06 18.84 6.02
CA TRP A 198 -13.86 18.15 5.00
C TRP A 198 -14.44 16.83 5.49
N LEU A 199 -13.67 16.04 6.25
CA LEU A 199 -14.17 14.81 6.88
C LEU A 199 -15.32 15.09 7.84
N GLY A 200 -15.35 16.27 8.48
CA GLY A 200 -16.30 16.63 9.53
C GLY A 200 -15.76 16.39 10.94
N MET A 201 -14.44 16.27 11.11
CA MET A 201 -13.80 16.10 12.43
C MET A 201 -14.03 17.32 13.35
N PHE A 202 -14.38 18.47 12.80
CA PHE A 202 -14.69 19.69 13.56
C PHE A 202 -16.20 19.98 13.64
N SER A 203 -17.04 18.97 13.35
CA SER A 203 -18.50 19.14 13.34
C SER A 203 -19.13 18.86 14.71
N SER A 204 -20.33 19.40 14.92
CA SER A 204 -21.18 19.09 16.08
C SER A 204 -21.87 17.73 16.00
N ARG A 205 -21.45 16.85 15.09
CA ARG A 205 -21.97 15.49 15.00
C ARG A 205 -21.61 14.72 16.29
N PRO A 206 -22.57 14.04 16.94
CA PRO A 206 -22.27 13.18 18.08
C PRO A 206 -21.29 12.06 17.69
N LEU A 207 -20.33 11.75 18.57
CA LEU A 207 -19.47 10.57 18.40
C LEU A 207 -20.27 9.28 18.55
N GLY A 208 -21.21 9.24 19.50
CA GLY A 208 -22.07 8.07 19.74
C GLY A 208 -21.40 6.95 20.53
N HIS A 209 -20.27 7.23 21.20
CA HIS A 209 -19.52 6.27 22.01
C HIS A 209 -19.33 6.79 23.43
N ASP A 210 -19.17 5.85 24.36
CA ASP A 210 -18.73 6.20 25.72
C ASP A 210 -17.22 6.37 25.78
N ARG A 211 -16.49 5.51 25.06
CA ARG A 211 -15.04 5.53 24.95
C ARG A 211 -14.63 5.15 23.53
N ILE A 212 -13.66 5.86 22.97
CA ILE A 212 -13.10 5.56 21.66
C ILE A 212 -11.66 6.07 21.57
N SER A 213 -10.83 5.43 20.75
CA SER A 213 -9.48 5.92 20.45
C SER A 213 -9.54 7.00 19.35
N PRO A 214 -8.57 7.95 19.29
CA PRO A 214 -8.51 8.91 18.18
C PRO A 214 -8.46 8.24 16.81
N LEU A 215 -7.73 7.13 16.68
CA LEU A 215 -7.62 6.38 15.44
C LEU A 215 -8.96 5.78 15.01
N ASP A 216 -9.71 5.18 15.94
CA ASP A 216 -10.98 4.55 15.61
C ASP A 216 -12.06 5.60 15.30
N ALA A 217 -12.08 6.74 16.00
CA ALA A 217 -12.98 7.86 15.68
C ALA A 217 -12.70 8.44 14.29
N LEU A 218 -11.42 8.62 13.92
CA LEU A 218 -11.04 8.98 12.56
C LEU A 218 -11.47 7.90 11.56
N GLY A 219 -11.26 6.63 11.90
CA GLY A 219 -11.62 5.48 11.08
C GLY A 219 -13.10 5.43 10.72
N GLU A 220 -13.98 5.70 11.69
CA GLU A 220 -15.44 5.71 11.47
C GLU A 220 -15.87 6.77 10.47
N ILE A 221 -15.43 8.03 10.66
CA ILE A 221 -15.82 9.10 9.75
C ILE A 221 -15.21 8.92 8.36
N MET A 222 -13.96 8.40 8.30
CA MET A 222 -13.30 8.07 7.05
C MET A 222 -14.02 6.92 6.32
N GLN A 223 -14.53 5.91 7.04
CA GLN A 223 -15.31 4.82 6.44
C GLN A 223 -16.55 5.32 5.72
N GLU A 224 -17.25 6.27 6.34
CA GLU A 224 -18.46 6.86 5.77
C GLU A 224 -18.15 7.76 4.57
N LYS A 225 -17.13 8.62 4.70
CA LYS A 225 -16.82 9.66 3.71
C LYS A 225 -16.02 9.16 2.51
N LEU A 226 -15.26 8.08 2.68
CA LEU A 226 -14.34 7.55 1.67
C LEU A 226 -14.80 6.17 1.17
N GLY A 227 -16.11 5.94 1.12
CA GLY A 227 -16.69 4.76 0.46
C GLY A 227 -16.77 4.94 -1.06
N TYR A 228 -16.78 3.83 -1.80
CA TYR A 228 -17.12 3.85 -3.22
C TYR A 228 -18.63 4.04 -3.42
N HIS A 229 -19.00 4.91 -4.34
CA HIS A 229 -20.37 5.05 -4.82
C HIS A 229 -20.69 4.03 -5.92
N PRO A 230 -21.99 3.70 -6.14
CA PRO A 230 -22.37 2.80 -7.22
C PRO A 230 -21.84 3.23 -8.58
N GLY A 231 -21.14 2.32 -9.27
CA GLY A 231 -20.59 2.55 -10.61
C GLY A 231 -19.19 3.16 -10.64
N GLU A 232 -18.66 3.60 -9.50
CA GLU A 232 -17.25 3.97 -9.36
C GLU A 232 -16.34 2.74 -9.45
N ARG A 233 -15.11 2.96 -9.91
CA ARG A 233 -14.13 1.90 -10.11
C ARG A 233 -12.96 2.11 -9.17
N ASP A 234 -12.45 1.03 -8.63
CA ASP A 234 -11.11 0.99 -8.05
C ASP A 234 -10.06 0.67 -9.12
N MET A 235 -8.81 0.74 -8.71
CA MET A 235 -7.63 0.49 -9.50
C MET A 235 -6.58 -0.19 -8.62
N VAL A 236 -5.96 -1.24 -9.17
CA VAL A 236 -4.75 -1.83 -8.61
C VAL A 236 -3.57 -1.42 -9.47
N VAL A 237 -2.52 -0.93 -8.80
CA VAL A 237 -1.21 -0.68 -9.41
C VAL A 237 -0.19 -1.50 -8.65
N LEU A 238 0.53 -2.37 -9.37
CA LEU A 238 1.69 -3.10 -8.87
C LEU A 238 2.84 -2.87 -9.85
N ARG A 239 3.97 -2.37 -9.35
CA ARG A 239 5.16 -2.09 -10.15
C ARG A 239 6.40 -2.66 -9.49
N HIS A 240 7.12 -3.50 -10.22
CA HIS A 240 8.46 -3.94 -9.87
C HIS A 240 9.50 -3.23 -10.73
N GLU A 241 10.65 -2.92 -10.13
CA GLU A 241 11.81 -2.35 -10.81
C GLU A 241 13.05 -3.16 -10.41
N PHE A 242 13.76 -3.66 -11.42
CA PHE A 242 14.97 -4.46 -11.26
C PHE A 242 16.14 -3.79 -11.97
N LYS A 243 17.32 -3.95 -11.40
CA LYS A 243 18.58 -3.74 -12.11
C LYS A 243 19.38 -5.02 -12.06
N ALA A 244 19.63 -5.61 -13.21
CA ALA A 244 20.39 -6.83 -13.38
C ALA A 244 21.78 -6.54 -13.94
N TRP A 245 22.75 -7.36 -13.58
CA TRP A 245 24.09 -7.40 -14.17
C TRP A 245 24.37 -8.81 -14.69
N PHE A 246 24.85 -8.90 -15.92
CA PHE A 246 25.20 -10.15 -16.58
C PHE A 246 26.72 -10.28 -16.68
N PRO A 247 27.37 -11.15 -15.88
CA PRO A 247 28.83 -11.22 -15.82
C PRO A 247 29.49 -11.79 -17.07
N ALA A 248 28.76 -12.54 -17.90
CA ALA A 248 29.33 -13.22 -19.07
C ALA A 248 29.80 -12.26 -20.16
N ASP A 249 29.10 -11.13 -20.32
CA ASP A 249 29.33 -10.10 -21.32
C ASP A 249 29.35 -8.67 -20.72
N ASP A 250 29.37 -8.58 -19.39
CA ASP A 250 29.48 -7.37 -18.56
C ASP A 250 28.46 -6.26 -18.88
N HIS A 251 27.24 -6.64 -19.28
CA HIS A 251 26.17 -5.67 -19.52
C HIS A 251 25.18 -5.58 -18.35
N HIS A 252 24.41 -4.50 -18.34
CA HIS A 252 23.37 -4.25 -17.36
C HIS A 252 22.00 -4.12 -18.03
N GLU A 253 20.97 -4.56 -17.33
CA GLU A 253 19.57 -4.40 -17.76
C GLU A 253 18.75 -3.74 -16.66
N SER A 254 17.89 -2.80 -17.05
CA SER A 254 16.83 -2.27 -16.22
C SER A 254 15.54 -2.94 -16.66
N LEU A 255 14.90 -3.67 -15.76
CA LEU A 255 13.64 -4.37 -16.03
C LEU A 255 12.52 -3.76 -15.19
N THR A 256 11.35 -3.60 -15.78
CA THR A 256 10.14 -3.21 -15.05
C THR A 256 9.03 -4.20 -15.33
N SER A 257 8.17 -4.41 -14.33
CA SER A 257 6.97 -5.23 -14.45
C SER A 257 5.82 -4.48 -13.83
N THR A 258 4.83 -4.11 -14.64
CA THR A 258 3.75 -3.22 -14.23
C THR A 258 2.39 -3.87 -14.49
N LEU A 259 1.61 -4.07 -13.44
CA LEU A 259 0.19 -4.41 -13.50
C LEU A 259 -0.61 -3.14 -13.17
N VAL A 260 -1.47 -2.75 -14.10
CA VAL A 260 -2.53 -1.76 -13.88
C VAL A 260 -3.85 -2.44 -14.26
N ASP A 261 -4.71 -2.68 -13.28
CA ASP A 261 -6.05 -3.26 -13.49
C ASP A 261 -7.10 -2.33 -12.88
N PHE A 262 -8.25 -2.26 -13.55
CA PHE A 262 -9.39 -1.43 -13.13
C PHE A 262 -10.58 -2.32 -12.77
N GLY A 263 -11.33 -1.89 -11.76
CA GLY A 263 -12.59 -2.54 -11.41
C GLY A 263 -13.60 -2.50 -12.54
N LEU A 264 -14.46 -3.51 -12.60
CA LEU A 264 -15.55 -3.55 -13.57
C LEU A 264 -16.68 -2.62 -13.11
N ARG A 265 -17.16 -1.76 -14.00
CA ARG A 265 -18.30 -0.89 -13.68
C ARG A 265 -19.53 -1.76 -13.38
N TYR A 266 -20.10 -1.59 -12.19
CA TYR A 266 -21.19 -2.42 -11.65
C TYR A 266 -20.86 -3.92 -11.56
N GLY A 267 -19.57 -4.27 -11.45
CA GLY A 267 -19.10 -5.64 -11.28
C GLY A 267 -18.06 -5.76 -10.17
N ASP A 268 -17.21 -6.77 -10.29
CA ASP A 268 -16.13 -7.00 -9.32
C ASP A 268 -15.07 -5.90 -9.39
N SER A 269 -14.59 -5.48 -8.22
CA SER A 269 -13.50 -4.53 -8.09
C SER A 269 -12.18 -5.17 -8.54
N SER A 270 -11.22 -4.34 -8.96
CA SER A 270 -9.86 -4.80 -9.26
C SER A 270 -9.24 -5.47 -8.05
N MET A 271 -9.41 -4.88 -6.86
CA MET A 271 -8.95 -5.43 -5.60
C MET A 271 -9.55 -6.80 -5.31
N SER A 272 -10.87 -7.01 -5.51
CA SER A 272 -11.48 -8.31 -5.25
C SER A 272 -10.93 -9.36 -6.22
N ARG A 273 -10.90 -9.05 -7.53
CA ARG A 273 -10.40 -9.95 -8.58
C ARG A 273 -8.94 -10.34 -8.35
N THR A 274 -8.06 -9.37 -8.11
CA THR A 274 -6.62 -9.59 -7.92
C THR A 274 -6.27 -10.28 -6.60
N VAL A 275 -7.19 -10.35 -5.64
CA VAL A 275 -7.01 -11.12 -4.40
C VAL A 275 -7.65 -12.51 -4.51
N SER A 276 -8.87 -12.61 -5.05
CA SER A 276 -9.64 -13.86 -5.03
C SER A 276 -9.28 -14.82 -6.16
N LEU A 277 -8.97 -14.32 -7.35
CA LEU A 277 -8.65 -15.17 -8.50
C LEU A 277 -7.34 -15.96 -8.30
N PRO A 278 -6.23 -15.36 -7.82
CA PRO A 278 -5.01 -16.14 -7.55
C PRO A 278 -5.26 -17.24 -6.52
N ALA A 279 -6.01 -16.94 -5.45
CA ALA A 279 -6.37 -17.90 -4.42
C ALA A 279 -7.24 -19.05 -4.97
N ALA A 280 -8.23 -18.74 -5.80
CA ALA A 280 -9.10 -19.73 -6.43
C ALA A 280 -8.34 -20.65 -7.40
N ILE A 281 -7.47 -20.07 -8.23
CA ILE A 281 -6.62 -20.81 -9.17
C ILE A 281 -5.68 -21.75 -8.40
N ALA A 282 -4.98 -21.23 -7.39
CA ALA A 282 -4.06 -22.04 -6.61
C ALA A 282 -4.76 -23.17 -5.85
N ALA A 283 -5.94 -22.92 -5.28
CA ALA A 283 -6.76 -23.98 -4.66
C ALA A 283 -7.11 -25.09 -5.66
N ARG A 284 -7.50 -24.71 -6.88
CA ARG A 284 -7.80 -25.67 -7.97
C ARG A 284 -6.56 -26.48 -8.36
N LEU A 285 -5.38 -25.86 -8.46
CA LEU A 285 -4.12 -26.55 -8.78
C LEU A 285 -3.70 -27.53 -7.68
N ILE A 286 -3.88 -27.16 -6.40
CA ILE A 286 -3.61 -28.04 -5.26
C ILE A 286 -4.52 -29.27 -5.28
N LEU A 287 -5.82 -29.08 -5.50
CA LEU A 287 -6.80 -30.18 -5.56
C LEU A 287 -6.53 -31.11 -6.75
N ALA A 288 -6.06 -30.57 -7.88
CA ALA A 288 -5.66 -31.34 -9.05
C ALA A 288 -4.30 -32.05 -8.89
N GLY A 289 -3.63 -31.92 -7.75
CA GLY A 289 -2.32 -32.53 -7.51
C GLY A 289 -1.18 -31.92 -8.32
N LYS A 290 -1.37 -30.71 -8.87
CA LYS A 290 -0.37 -30.01 -9.69
C LYS A 290 0.68 -29.25 -8.89
N VAL A 291 0.49 -29.13 -7.56
CA VAL A 291 1.48 -28.55 -6.63
C VAL A 291 2.16 -29.71 -5.88
N PRO A 292 3.38 -30.13 -6.28
CA PRO A 292 4.04 -31.30 -5.70
C PRO A 292 4.55 -31.05 -4.27
N GLN A 293 4.89 -29.80 -3.92
CA GLN A 293 5.45 -29.45 -2.62
C GLN A 293 4.45 -29.67 -1.47
N ARG A 294 4.96 -30.01 -0.28
CA ARG A 294 4.18 -30.21 0.95
C ARG A 294 4.67 -29.26 2.04
N GLY A 295 3.84 -29.04 3.07
CA GLY A 295 4.14 -28.12 4.17
C GLY A 295 3.45 -26.77 4.06
N VAL A 296 4.02 -25.78 4.74
CA VAL A 296 3.60 -24.37 4.75
C VAL A 296 4.37 -23.63 3.66
N LEU A 297 3.66 -23.10 2.67
CA LEU A 297 4.25 -22.57 1.44
C LEU A 297 3.87 -21.10 1.19
N ARG A 298 4.70 -20.46 0.37
CA ARG A 298 4.47 -19.18 -0.33
C ARG A 298 4.54 -19.43 -1.84
N PRO A 299 3.99 -18.56 -2.70
CA PRO A 299 4.01 -18.77 -4.15
C PRO A 299 5.31 -18.27 -4.80
N VAL A 300 6.46 -18.72 -4.28
CA VAL A 300 7.79 -18.38 -4.79
C VAL A 300 8.44 -19.51 -5.60
N HIS A 301 7.70 -20.59 -5.83
CA HIS A 301 8.16 -21.74 -6.60
C HIS A 301 7.53 -21.72 -8.01
N PRO A 302 8.29 -22.04 -9.07
CA PRO A 302 7.80 -22.00 -10.46
C PRO A 302 6.57 -22.86 -10.69
N GLU A 303 6.49 -24.04 -10.06
CA GLU A 303 5.34 -24.92 -10.17
C GLU A 303 4.05 -24.33 -9.60
N ILE A 304 4.15 -23.25 -8.82
CA ILE A 304 3.02 -22.48 -8.30
C ILE A 304 2.82 -21.21 -9.14
N TYR A 305 3.85 -20.36 -9.25
CA TYR A 305 3.65 -19.02 -9.81
C TYR A 305 3.42 -19.05 -11.32
N GLU A 306 4.04 -19.97 -12.07
CA GLU A 306 3.88 -20.03 -13.53
C GLU A 306 2.43 -20.31 -13.93
N PRO A 307 1.80 -21.43 -13.50
CA PRO A 307 0.44 -21.72 -13.90
C PRO A 307 -0.59 -20.72 -13.36
N VAL A 308 -0.34 -20.12 -12.18
CA VAL A 308 -1.25 -19.11 -11.61
C VAL A 308 -1.22 -17.83 -12.45
N LEU A 309 -0.04 -17.29 -12.73
CA LEU A 309 0.10 -16.06 -13.53
C LEU A 309 -0.38 -16.26 -14.98
N ASP A 310 -0.12 -17.41 -15.57
CA ASP A 310 -0.56 -17.72 -16.94
C ASP A 310 -2.08 -17.77 -17.04
N GLU A 311 -2.75 -18.35 -16.06
CA GLU A 311 -4.22 -18.37 -16.00
C GLU A 311 -4.80 -16.98 -15.69
N LEU A 312 -4.20 -16.20 -14.78
CA LEU A 312 -4.59 -14.82 -14.51
C LEU A 312 -4.54 -13.95 -15.77
N LYS A 313 -3.52 -14.14 -16.60
CA LYS A 313 -3.38 -13.44 -17.90
C LYS A 313 -4.57 -13.72 -18.82
N THR A 314 -5.10 -14.95 -18.84
CA THR A 314 -6.33 -15.27 -19.61
C THR A 314 -7.59 -14.60 -19.08
N LEU A 315 -7.56 -14.17 -17.81
CA LEU A 315 -8.63 -13.43 -17.13
C LEU A 315 -8.42 -11.91 -17.19
N GLY A 316 -7.45 -11.45 -17.97
CA GLY A 316 -7.12 -10.04 -18.16
C GLY A 316 -6.33 -9.40 -17.02
N ILE A 317 -5.73 -10.19 -16.13
CA ILE A 317 -4.82 -9.69 -15.09
C ILE A 317 -3.39 -10.07 -15.51
N ASP A 318 -2.66 -9.09 -16.04
CA ASP A 318 -1.34 -9.30 -16.63
C ASP A 318 -0.33 -8.26 -16.15
N CYS A 319 0.92 -8.69 -15.96
CA CYS A 319 2.02 -7.78 -15.67
C CYS A 319 2.75 -7.49 -16.98
N HIS A 320 2.78 -6.22 -17.39
CA HIS A 320 3.50 -5.78 -18.58
C HIS A 320 4.97 -5.56 -18.24
N GLU A 321 5.84 -6.28 -18.94
CA GLU A 321 7.28 -6.28 -18.71
C GLU A 321 8.01 -5.48 -19.78
N GLU A 322 8.95 -4.64 -19.36
CA GLU A 322 9.84 -3.88 -20.22
C GLU A 322 11.28 -4.07 -19.78
N SER A 323 12.21 -4.23 -20.72
CA SER A 323 13.65 -4.33 -20.45
C SER A 323 14.45 -3.39 -21.34
N MET A 324 15.44 -2.72 -20.76
CA MET A 324 16.36 -1.83 -21.45
C MET A 324 17.79 -2.06 -20.99
N LYS A 325 18.72 -2.24 -21.93
CA LYS A 325 20.17 -2.27 -21.66
C LYS A 325 20.69 -0.87 -21.40
N TYR A 326 21.60 -0.71 -20.44
CA TYR A 326 22.19 0.58 -20.11
C TYR A 326 23.68 0.51 -19.75
#